data_AF-A0A6A3LKE9-F1
#
_entry.id   AF-A0A6A3LKE9-F1
#
_cell.length_a   1.000
_cell.length_b   1.000
_cell.length_c   1.000
_cell.angle_alpha   90.00
_cell.angle_beta   90.00
_cell.angle_gamma   90.00
#
_symmetry.space_group_name_H-M   'P 1'
#
loop_
_entity.id
_entity.type
_entity.pdbx_description
1 polymer ?
#
loop_
_entity_poly.entity_id
_entity_poly.type
_entity_poly.pdbx_seq_one_letter_code
_entity_poly.pdbx_strand_id
1 'polypeptide(L)'
;MLNSTQGRELLEDLNIKVDLVRTVPYAAREETRIVAFKWESVIGEDGQSVVLTEEQQRERYRAYVERNIGAVLNEKQLCVIGVEKGQDVLSVQVRGRDIELSGRTDLLILSDIVKNNPFDVQYLPEVKLLIEVKRAVKPSSDFQALSELIALDLLVDDPVMALLTDLNEEWLFFWVAEKENASARICKARIRTPGEAFEVIKTLLTQSPTADAEIRLPCFQESVKRQKLSKLLPPIGEGGESGGVRESIERYYDIASMLGPDLDMARAVARQVTRSIPTLSYFS
;
A
#
# COMPACT_ATOMS: atom_id res chain seq x y z
N MET A 1 -7.13 -8.12 9.10
CA MET A 1 -5.74 -7.98 8.58
C MET A 1 -5.32 -9.27 7.90
N LEU A 2 -4.72 -9.16 6.72
CA LEU A 2 -4.38 -10.30 5.86
C LEU A 2 -3.15 -11.05 6.38
N ASN A 3 -3.23 -12.37 6.42
CA ASN A 3 -2.05 -13.22 6.59
C ASN A 3 -1.27 -13.36 5.27
N SER A 4 -0.14 -14.06 5.29
CA SER A 4 0.74 -14.18 4.10
C SER A 4 0.12 -14.92 2.92
N THR A 5 -0.86 -15.79 3.15
CA THR A 5 -1.59 -16.47 2.07
C THR A 5 -2.61 -15.53 1.44
N GLN A 6 -3.45 -14.91 2.28
CA GLN A 6 -4.46 -13.95 1.81
C GLN A 6 -3.83 -12.74 1.11
N GLY A 7 -2.66 -12.29 1.58
CA GLY A 7 -1.91 -11.21 0.94
C GLY A 7 -1.37 -11.57 -0.44
N ARG A 8 -0.96 -12.83 -0.67
CA ARG A 8 -0.55 -13.30 -2.00
C ARG A 8 -1.74 -13.41 -2.95
N GLU A 9 -2.83 -14.00 -2.48
CA GLU A 9 -4.08 -14.12 -3.22
C GLU A 9 -4.56 -12.73 -3.68
N LEU A 10 -4.56 -11.73 -2.79
CA LEU A 10 -4.91 -10.35 -3.16
C LEU A 10 -4.05 -9.79 -4.30
N LEU A 11 -2.73 -9.97 -4.25
CA LEU A 11 -1.83 -9.48 -5.29
C LEU A 11 -2.04 -10.21 -6.61
N GLU A 12 -2.28 -11.52 -6.57
CA GLU A 12 -2.60 -12.34 -7.75
C GLU A 12 -3.92 -11.92 -8.38
N ASP A 13 -4.97 -11.77 -7.59
CA ASP A 13 -6.30 -11.35 -8.05
C ASP A 13 -6.25 -9.97 -8.72
N LEU A 14 -5.46 -9.05 -8.16
CA LEU A 14 -5.28 -7.70 -8.73
C LEU A 14 -4.23 -7.64 -9.85
N ASN A 15 -3.55 -8.76 -10.16
CA ASN A 15 -2.44 -8.83 -11.09
C ASN A 15 -1.35 -7.77 -10.80
N ILE A 16 -0.96 -7.69 -9.53
CA ILE A 16 0.07 -6.79 -9.01
C ILE A 16 1.37 -7.57 -8.77
N LYS A 17 2.49 -7.03 -9.25
CA LYS A 17 3.83 -7.49 -8.92
C LYS A 17 4.51 -6.55 -7.94
N VAL A 18 5.32 -7.11 -7.05
CA VAL A 18 6.11 -6.34 -6.08
C VAL A 18 7.58 -6.40 -6.44
N ASP A 19 8.21 -5.26 -6.68
CA ASP A 19 9.61 -5.16 -7.06
C ASP A 19 10.48 -4.51 -5.99
N LEU A 20 11.70 -5.01 -5.83
CA LEU A 20 12.68 -4.47 -4.89
C LEU A 20 13.53 -3.41 -5.59
N VAL A 21 13.57 -2.21 -5.03
CA VAL A 21 14.37 -1.10 -5.51
C VAL A 21 15.64 -0.96 -4.69
N ARG A 22 16.77 -0.76 -5.39
CA ARG A 22 18.07 -0.56 -4.75
C ARG A 22 18.15 0.79 -4.06
N THR A 23 18.66 0.77 -2.84
CA THR A 23 19.02 1.98 -2.10
C THR A 23 20.53 2.21 -2.11
N VAL A 24 20.92 3.48 -2.10
CA VAL A 24 22.30 3.95 -2.03
C VAL A 24 22.48 4.74 -0.73
N PRO A 25 23.68 4.75 -0.11
CA PRO A 25 23.92 5.58 1.06
C PRO A 25 23.69 7.04 0.73
N TYR A 26 22.99 7.76 1.62
CA TYR A 26 22.87 9.20 1.48
C TYR A 26 24.05 9.86 2.20
N ALA A 27 24.75 10.76 1.51
CA ALA A 27 25.81 11.56 2.09
C ALA A 27 25.20 12.62 3.03
N ALA A 28 24.70 12.15 4.17
CA ALA A 28 24.04 12.97 5.14
C ALA A 28 25.09 13.83 5.87
N ARG A 29 24.85 15.15 6.00
CA ARG A 29 25.67 16.02 6.86
C ARG A 29 25.55 15.53 8.30
N GLU A 30 26.58 15.70 9.15
CA GLU A 30 26.60 15.23 10.56
C GLU A 30 25.36 15.66 11.38
N GLU A 31 24.67 16.72 10.94
CA GLU A 31 23.40 17.27 11.44
C GLU A 31 22.19 16.31 11.33
N THR A 32 22.31 15.15 10.68
CA THR A 32 21.22 14.17 10.46
C THR A 32 21.20 13.00 11.43
N ARG A 33 22.02 13.03 12.49
CA ARG A 33 22.00 11.98 13.53
C ARG A 33 20.71 12.04 14.35
N ILE A 34 19.69 11.34 13.86
CA ILE A 34 18.43 11.15 14.57
C ILE A 34 18.60 10.01 15.58
N VAL A 35 18.27 10.31 16.84
CA VAL A 35 18.30 9.33 17.93
C VAL A 35 17.23 8.27 17.68
N ALA A 36 17.64 6.99 17.74
CA ALA A 36 16.78 5.82 17.63
C ALA A 36 15.54 5.89 18.55
N PHE A 37 14.41 5.37 18.08
CA PHE A 37 13.17 5.37 18.85
C PHE A 37 13.23 4.34 19.98
N LYS A 38 12.92 4.79 21.19
CA LYS A 38 12.89 3.92 22.39
C LYS A 38 11.48 3.41 22.64
N TRP A 39 11.30 2.13 22.40
CA TRP A 39 10.13 1.36 22.83
C TRP A 39 10.16 1.20 24.36
N GLU A 40 9.37 1.97 25.09
CA GLU A 40 9.37 1.94 26.56
C GLU A 40 8.27 1.07 27.15
N SER A 41 8.56 0.53 28.33
CA SER A 41 7.57 0.15 29.33
C SER A 41 7.71 1.12 30.52
N VAL A 42 6.60 1.47 31.16
CA VAL A 42 6.60 2.33 32.36
C VAL A 42 6.92 1.46 33.56
N ILE A 43 7.80 1.91 34.45
CA ILE A 43 7.97 1.23 35.75
C ILE A 43 6.86 1.75 36.67
N GLY A 44 5.95 0.86 37.08
CA GLY A 44 4.91 1.16 38.06
C GLY A 44 5.50 1.51 39.43
N GLU A 45 4.67 2.06 40.31
CA GLU A 45 5.08 2.44 41.68
C GLU A 45 5.60 1.24 42.51
N ASP A 46 5.26 0.02 42.09
CA ASP A 46 5.71 -1.26 42.65
C ASP A 46 7.04 -1.77 42.06
N GLY A 47 7.67 -1.02 41.15
CA GLY A 47 8.89 -1.42 40.46
C GLY A 47 8.67 -2.40 39.29
N GLN A 48 7.42 -2.73 38.94
CA GLN A 48 7.15 -3.62 37.81
C GLN A 48 7.03 -2.86 36.48
N SER A 49 7.57 -3.46 35.42
CA SER A 49 7.46 -2.93 34.06
C SER A 49 6.03 -3.08 33.52
N VAL A 50 5.24 -2.03 33.62
CA VAL A 50 3.94 -1.86 32.95
C VAL A 50 4.17 -1.63 31.46
N VAL A 51 3.69 -2.56 30.63
CA VAL A 51 3.68 -2.41 29.18
C VAL A 51 2.69 -1.30 28.84
N LEU A 52 3.15 -0.24 28.16
CA LEU A 52 2.29 0.82 27.66
C LEU A 52 1.20 0.25 26.73
N THR A 53 0.00 0.84 26.75
CA THR A 53 -1.06 0.48 25.81
C THR A 53 -0.66 0.82 24.37
N GLU A 54 -1.31 0.20 23.38
CA GLU A 54 -1.13 0.52 21.95
C GLU A 54 -1.29 2.02 21.68
N GLU A 55 -2.32 2.64 22.31
CA GLU A 55 -2.62 4.07 22.17
C GLU A 55 -1.53 4.95 22.79
N GLN A 56 -1.02 4.59 23.97
CA GLN A 56 0.08 5.32 24.61
C GLN A 56 1.37 5.23 23.79
N GLN A 57 1.66 4.06 23.21
CA GLN A 57 2.80 3.92 22.31
C GLN A 57 2.60 4.72 21.03
N ARG A 58 1.38 4.78 20.50
CA ARG A 58 1.04 5.56 19.32
C ARG A 58 1.31 7.03 19.46
N GLU A 59 0.88 7.64 20.57
CA GLU A 59 1.18 9.05 20.79
C GLU A 59 2.69 9.31 20.91
N ARG A 60 3.45 8.38 21.45
CA ARG A 60 4.93 8.52 21.54
C ARG A 60 5.59 8.45 20.18
N TYR A 61 5.26 7.46 19.36
CA TYR A 61 5.87 7.38 18.04
C TYR A 61 5.37 8.46 17.10
N ARG A 62 4.11 8.91 17.25
CA ARG A 62 3.58 10.09 16.56
C ARG A 62 4.41 11.32 16.88
N ALA A 63 4.61 11.61 18.16
CA ALA A 63 5.43 12.74 18.61
C ALA A 63 6.88 12.62 18.12
N TYR A 64 7.43 11.40 18.06
CA TYR A 64 8.74 11.16 17.47
C TYR A 64 8.79 11.49 15.97
N VAL A 65 7.79 11.09 15.18
CA VAL A 65 7.69 11.47 13.77
C VAL A 65 7.57 12.99 13.65
N GLU A 66 6.61 13.62 14.34
CA GLU A 66 6.38 15.07 14.30
C GLU A 66 7.63 15.87 14.67
N ARG A 67 8.38 15.46 15.69
CA ARG A 67 9.63 16.12 16.09
C ARG A 67 10.67 16.16 14.97
N ASN A 68 10.74 15.10 14.17
CA ASN A 68 11.79 14.95 13.15
C ASN A 68 11.42 15.57 11.78
N ILE A 69 10.13 15.82 11.51
CA ILE A 69 9.66 16.42 10.24
C ILE A 69 8.78 17.67 10.40
N GLY A 70 8.62 18.18 11.63
CA GLY A 70 7.66 19.25 11.97
C GLY A 70 7.82 20.54 11.17
N ALA A 71 9.04 20.93 10.81
CA ALA A 71 9.28 22.10 9.97
C ALA A 71 8.59 21.98 8.59
N VAL A 72 8.72 20.80 7.95
CA VAL A 72 8.11 20.52 6.65
C VAL A 72 6.60 20.39 6.78
N LEU A 73 6.11 19.76 7.86
CA LEU A 73 4.66 19.67 8.13
C LEU A 73 4.03 21.06 8.22
N ASN A 74 4.63 21.99 8.97
CA ASN A 74 4.12 23.35 9.12
C ASN A 74 4.17 24.13 7.79
N GLU A 75 5.28 24.03 7.04
CA GLU A 75 5.40 24.71 5.74
C GLU A 75 4.33 24.24 4.75
N LYS A 76 4.02 22.94 4.75
CA LYS A 76 3.08 22.32 3.81
C LYS A 76 1.64 22.22 4.32
N GLN A 77 1.34 22.79 5.50
CA GLN A 77 0.01 22.70 6.13
C GLN A 77 -0.46 21.25 6.30
N LEU A 78 0.47 20.39 6.72
CA LEU A 78 0.24 18.96 6.98
C LEU A 78 0.32 18.66 8.48
N CYS A 79 -0.20 17.51 8.86
CA CYS A 79 -0.09 16.99 10.21
C CYS A 79 0.08 15.47 10.23
N VAL A 80 0.52 14.94 11.39
CA VAL A 80 0.51 13.51 11.67
C VAL A 80 -0.69 13.22 12.56
N ILE A 81 -1.52 12.27 12.15
CA ILE A 81 -2.67 11.79 12.93
C ILE A 81 -2.46 10.31 13.24
N GLY A 82 -2.66 9.92 14.50
CA GLY A 82 -2.80 8.52 14.88
C GLY A 82 -4.23 8.07 14.67
N VAL A 83 -4.45 6.95 13.96
CA VAL A 83 -5.81 6.44 13.71
C VAL A 83 -6.24 5.56 14.89
N GLU A 84 -7.36 5.92 15.51
CA GLU A 84 -7.83 5.27 16.73
C GLU A 84 -8.41 3.87 16.50
N LYS A 85 -8.48 3.09 17.59
CA LYS A 85 -9.04 1.75 17.54
C LYS A 85 -10.56 1.84 17.32
N GLY A 86 -11.03 1.33 16.17
CA GLY A 86 -12.45 1.31 15.80
C GLY A 86 -12.81 2.21 14.62
N GLN A 87 -11.84 2.94 14.05
CA GLN A 87 -12.02 3.71 12.83
C GLN A 87 -11.37 2.98 11.65
N ASP A 88 -12.18 2.31 10.82
CA ASP A 88 -11.71 1.65 9.61
C ASP A 88 -11.68 2.64 8.42
N VAL A 89 -10.75 3.61 8.51
CA VAL A 89 -10.58 4.68 7.52
C VAL A 89 -10.08 4.19 6.15
N LEU A 90 -9.63 2.94 6.06
CA LEU A 90 -9.16 2.29 4.82
C LEU A 90 -10.16 1.24 4.31
N SER A 91 -11.45 1.55 4.37
CA SER A 91 -12.51 0.68 3.85
C SER A 91 -12.88 1.04 2.41
N VAL A 92 -12.66 0.11 1.48
CA VAL A 92 -12.90 0.33 0.04
C VAL A 92 -13.30 -0.95 -0.68
N GLN A 93 -14.32 -0.84 -1.53
CA GLN A 93 -14.66 -1.86 -2.52
C GLN A 93 -13.78 -1.68 -3.76
N VAL A 94 -13.09 -2.74 -4.18
CA VAL A 94 -12.33 -2.71 -5.43
C VAL A 94 -13.30 -2.77 -6.60
N ARG A 95 -13.38 -1.68 -7.39
CA ARG A 95 -14.33 -1.58 -8.49
C ARG A 95 -14.18 -2.74 -9.48
N GLY A 96 -15.32 -3.37 -9.81
CA GLY A 96 -15.40 -4.48 -10.75
C GLY A 96 -14.84 -5.81 -10.26
N ARG A 97 -14.63 -5.95 -8.95
CA ARG A 97 -14.15 -7.18 -8.31
C ARG A 97 -14.93 -7.44 -7.04
N ASP A 98 -15.08 -8.71 -6.69
CA ASP A 98 -15.65 -9.13 -5.40
C ASP A 98 -14.57 -9.11 -4.31
N ILE A 99 -13.96 -7.92 -4.12
CA ILE A 99 -12.89 -7.70 -3.15
C ILE A 99 -13.24 -6.44 -2.36
N GLU A 100 -13.42 -6.63 -1.06
CA GLU A 100 -13.54 -5.57 -0.08
C GLU A 100 -12.27 -5.53 0.77
N LEU A 101 -11.63 -4.36 0.82
CA LEU A 101 -10.56 -4.10 1.77
C LEU A 101 -11.14 -3.27 2.91
N SER A 102 -10.86 -3.68 4.14
CA SER A 102 -11.24 -2.92 5.33
C SER A 102 -10.15 -2.99 6.38
N GLY A 103 -9.89 -1.84 6.99
CA GLY A 103 -8.91 -1.72 8.05
C GLY A 103 -8.49 -0.27 8.27
N ARG A 104 -7.31 -0.14 8.86
CA ARG A 104 -6.70 1.12 9.28
C ARG A 104 -5.19 1.01 9.19
N THR A 105 -4.51 2.10 9.50
CA THR A 105 -3.06 2.16 9.70
C THR A 105 -2.76 2.79 11.06
N ASP A 106 -1.51 2.79 11.50
CA ASP A 106 -1.12 3.45 12.75
C ASP A 106 -1.11 4.98 12.64
N LEU A 107 -0.47 5.54 11.60
CA LEU A 107 -0.42 6.98 11.36
C LEU A 107 -0.73 7.35 9.91
N LEU A 108 -1.25 8.56 9.74
CA LEU A 108 -1.40 9.23 8.45
C LEU A 108 -0.69 10.59 8.47
N ILE A 109 -0.08 10.96 7.34
CA ILE A 109 0.33 12.34 7.06
C ILE A 109 -0.63 12.91 6.01
N LEU A 110 -1.41 13.91 6.42
CA LEU A 110 -2.47 14.52 5.62
C LEU A 110 -2.63 16.01 5.96
N SER A 111 -3.53 16.69 5.23
CA SER A 111 -3.83 18.11 5.44
C SER A 111 -4.17 18.40 6.91
N ASP A 112 -3.63 19.49 7.46
CA ASP A 112 -3.87 19.89 8.83
C ASP A 112 -5.28 20.42 9.10
N ILE A 113 -6.12 20.53 8.05
CA ILE A 113 -7.54 20.88 8.15
C ILE A 113 -8.29 19.95 9.12
N VAL A 114 -7.89 18.69 9.23
CA VAL A 114 -8.50 17.69 10.13
C VAL A 114 -8.27 18.02 11.61
N LYS A 115 -7.32 18.91 11.94
CA LYS A 115 -7.16 19.40 13.32
C LYS A 115 -8.35 20.22 13.79
N ASN A 116 -9.10 20.84 12.85
CA ASN A 116 -10.29 21.61 13.18
C ASN A 116 -11.49 20.71 13.48
N ASN A 117 -11.53 19.52 12.87
CA ASN A 117 -12.58 18.53 13.06
C ASN A 117 -12.02 17.11 12.85
N PRO A 118 -11.74 16.36 13.95
CA PRO A 118 -11.15 15.03 13.87
C PRO A 118 -11.96 14.00 13.07
N PHE A 119 -13.28 14.21 12.91
CA PHE A 119 -14.11 13.32 12.10
C PHE A 119 -13.80 13.40 10.60
N ASP A 120 -13.14 14.48 10.15
CA ASP A 120 -12.83 14.66 8.72
C ASP A 120 -11.66 13.78 8.25
N VAL A 121 -10.97 13.08 9.16
CA VAL A 121 -9.95 12.08 8.83
C VAL A 121 -10.50 10.99 7.90
N GLN A 122 -11.79 10.65 8.00
CA GLN A 122 -12.44 9.66 7.12
C GLN A 122 -12.44 10.05 5.63
N TYR A 123 -12.28 11.35 5.33
CA TYR A 123 -12.20 11.87 3.96
C TYR A 123 -10.77 11.95 3.43
N LEU A 124 -9.77 11.65 4.27
CA LEU A 124 -8.35 11.56 3.91
C LEU A 124 -7.82 12.79 3.12
N PRO A 125 -8.13 14.04 3.54
CA PRO A 125 -7.85 15.22 2.74
C PRO A 125 -6.35 15.39 2.48
N GLU A 126 -5.98 15.40 1.20
CA GLU A 126 -4.61 15.57 0.71
C GLU A 126 -3.58 14.64 1.37
N VAL A 127 -4.00 13.44 1.77
CA VAL A 127 -3.10 12.42 2.35
C VAL A 127 -1.89 12.17 1.45
N LYS A 128 -0.70 12.12 2.05
CA LYS A 128 0.58 11.95 1.33
C LYS A 128 1.24 10.61 1.65
N LEU A 129 1.14 10.17 2.91
CA LEU A 129 1.84 8.99 3.41
C LEU A 129 1.02 8.31 4.50
N LEU A 130 0.88 6.98 4.41
CA LEU A 130 0.47 6.15 5.55
C LEU A 130 1.70 5.51 6.21
N ILE A 131 1.67 5.35 7.53
CA ILE A 131 2.78 4.77 8.28
C ILE A 131 2.22 3.69 9.20
N GLU A 132 2.61 2.46 8.92
CA GLU A 132 2.35 1.30 9.75
C GLU A 132 3.57 1.03 10.64
N VAL A 133 3.36 0.97 11.95
CA VAL A 133 4.43 0.89 12.94
C VAL A 133 4.38 -0.45 13.66
N LYS A 134 5.46 -1.23 13.54
CA LYS A 134 5.60 -2.51 14.24
C LYS A 134 6.77 -2.46 15.20
N ARG A 135 6.58 -2.93 16.44
CA ARG A 135 7.71 -3.12 17.37
C ARG A 135 8.81 -4.01 16.79
N ALA A 136 8.42 -4.99 15.97
CA ALA A 136 9.32 -5.78 15.14
C ALA A 136 8.62 -6.10 13.82
N VAL A 137 9.25 -5.73 12.71
CA VAL A 137 8.75 -6.04 11.36
C VAL A 137 8.93 -7.53 11.07
N LYS A 138 7.84 -8.20 10.70
CA LYS A 138 7.83 -9.63 10.34
C LYS A 138 7.49 -9.79 8.86
N PRO A 139 7.76 -10.94 8.22
CA PRO A 139 7.36 -11.16 6.83
C PRO A 139 5.85 -10.97 6.56
N SER A 140 4.98 -11.24 7.55
CA SER A 140 3.53 -10.99 7.42
C SER A 140 3.18 -9.49 7.45
N SER A 141 4.04 -8.65 8.01
CA SER A 141 3.83 -7.20 8.09
C SER A 141 3.85 -6.54 6.71
N ASP A 142 4.63 -7.11 5.76
CA ASP A 142 4.69 -6.63 4.38
C ASP A 142 3.31 -6.62 3.71
N PHE A 143 2.57 -7.73 3.80
CA PHE A 143 1.27 -7.87 3.15
C PHE A 143 0.22 -6.93 3.75
N GLN A 144 0.31 -6.67 5.04
CA GLN A 144 -0.54 -5.70 5.70
C GLN A 144 -0.31 -4.30 5.10
N ALA A 145 0.95 -3.83 5.08
CA ALA A 145 1.31 -2.52 4.53
C ALA A 145 0.96 -2.40 3.02
N LEU A 146 1.14 -3.48 2.25
CA LEU A 146 0.72 -3.53 0.84
C LEU A 146 -0.80 -3.38 0.68
N SER A 147 -1.58 -4.07 1.50
CA SER A 147 -3.04 -3.97 1.46
C SER A 147 -3.55 -2.59 1.88
N GLU A 148 -2.89 -1.96 2.86
CA GLU A 148 -3.20 -0.59 3.28
C GLU A 148 -2.84 0.43 2.20
N LEU A 149 -1.70 0.25 1.51
CA LEU A 149 -1.34 1.06 0.35
C LEU A 149 -2.38 0.94 -0.77
N ILE A 150 -2.79 -0.28 -1.11
CA ILE A 150 -3.80 -0.54 -2.14
C ILE A 150 -5.12 0.13 -1.75
N ALA A 151 -5.57 -0.06 -0.51
CA ALA A 151 -6.82 0.53 -0.04
C ALA A 151 -6.77 2.07 -0.09
N LEU A 152 -5.70 2.67 0.44
CA LEU A 152 -5.51 4.12 0.42
C LEU A 152 -5.46 4.67 -1.01
N ASP A 153 -4.68 4.04 -1.90
CA ASP A 153 -4.53 4.52 -3.27
C ASP A 153 -5.86 4.43 -4.06
N LEU A 154 -6.72 3.46 -3.75
CA LEU A 154 -8.06 3.38 -4.35
C LEU A 154 -9.06 4.39 -3.78
N LEU A 155 -8.84 4.86 -2.55
CA LEU A 155 -9.73 5.82 -1.87
C LEU A 155 -9.49 7.28 -2.30
N VAL A 156 -8.26 7.63 -2.68
CA VAL A 156 -7.88 9.01 -2.94
C VAL A 156 -7.44 9.24 -4.38
N ASP A 157 -7.60 10.48 -4.87
CA ASP A 157 -7.30 10.83 -6.26
C ASP A 157 -5.79 10.93 -6.55
N ASP A 158 -5.01 11.36 -5.57
CA ASP A 158 -3.56 11.58 -5.70
C ASP A 158 -2.75 10.31 -5.42
N PRO A 159 -1.57 10.12 -6.04
CA PRO A 159 -0.69 9.00 -5.69
C PRO A 159 -0.11 9.15 -4.29
N VAL A 160 -0.18 8.06 -3.52
CA VAL A 160 0.30 7.98 -2.14
C VAL A 160 1.53 7.09 -2.02
N MET A 161 2.19 7.15 -0.86
CA MET A 161 3.17 6.15 -0.45
C MET A 161 2.72 5.49 0.85
N ALA A 162 3.28 4.32 1.13
CA ALA A 162 3.18 3.67 2.43
C ALA A 162 4.57 3.44 3.03
N LEU A 163 4.63 3.48 4.36
CA LEU A 163 5.83 3.18 5.13
C LEU A 163 5.49 2.12 6.17
N LEU A 164 6.25 1.02 6.17
CA LEU A 164 6.25 0.03 7.25
C LEU A 164 7.56 0.17 8.02
N THR A 165 7.48 0.36 9.34
CA THR A 165 8.69 0.63 10.12
C THR A 165 8.65 0.16 11.56
N ASP A 166 9.83 -0.12 12.13
CA ASP A 166 10.06 -0.26 13.57
C ASP A 166 10.65 0.98 14.23
N LEU A 167 10.75 2.07 13.45
CA LEU A 167 11.32 3.38 13.78
C LEU A 167 12.83 3.34 14.07
N ASN A 168 13.49 2.22 13.74
CA ASN A 168 14.89 1.97 14.00
C ASN A 168 15.59 1.45 12.74
N GLU A 169 15.61 0.15 12.50
CA GLU A 169 16.42 -0.50 11.45
C GLU A 169 15.62 -0.91 10.21
N GLU A 170 14.29 -0.92 10.32
CA GLU A 170 13.39 -1.30 9.25
C GLU A 170 12.57 -0.09 8.83
N TRP A 171 12.84 0.45 7.64
CA TRP A 171 12.06 1.51 7.01
C TRP A 171 11.77 1.08 5.58
N LEU A 172 10.60 0.49 5.37
CA LEU A 172 10.18 -0.07 4.09
C LEU A 172 9.18 0.88 3.44
N PHE A 173 9.63 1.57 2.38
CA PHE A 173 8.80 2.45 1.58
C PHE A 173 8.17 1.68 0.43
N PHE A 174 6.88 1.90 0.21
CA PHE A 174 6.12 1.29 -0.87
C PHE A 174 5.39 2.35 -1.69
N TRP A 175 5.34 2.16 -3.00
CA TRP A 175 4.58 3.02 -3.91
C TRP A 175 4.13 2.27 -5.15
N VAL A 176 3.01 2.70 -5.73
CA VAL A 176 2.55 2.22 -7.03
C VAL A 176 3.43 2.84 -8.11
N ALA A 177 4.06 1.98 -8.91
CA ALA A 177 5.00 2.37 -9.96
C ALA A 177 4.36 2.23 -11.35
N GLU A 178 5.08 2.65 -12.38
CA GLU A 178 4.67 2.42 -13.76
C GLU A 178 4.47 0.95 -14.07
N LYS A 179 3.44 0.68 -14.89
CA LYS A 179 3.13 -0.64 -15.38
C LYS A 179 4.31 -1.20 -16.16
N GLU A 180 4.64 -2.46 -15.91
CA GLU A 180 5.53 -3.22 -16.80
C GLU A 180 4.72 -4.38 -17.37
N ASN A 181 4.62 -4.44 -18.69
CA ASN A 181 3.78 -5.40 -19.39
C ASN A 181 2.29 -5.25 -19.00
N ALA A 182 1.60 -6.36 -18.72
CA ALA A 182 0.17 -6.40 -18.41
C ALA A 182 -0.15 -6.24 -16.90
N SER A 183 0.85 -6.27 -16.01
CA SER A 183 0.66 -6.27 -14.56
C SER A 183 0.93 -4.90 -13.93
N ALA A 184 0.10 -4.50 -12.98
CA ALA A 184 0.38 -3.33 -12.13
C ALA A 184 1.61 -3.61 -11.25
N ARG A 185 2.32 -2.56 -10.83
CA ARG A 185 3.56 -2.69 -10.06
C ARG A 185 3.51 -1.89 -8.78
N ILE A 186 3.95 -2.51 -7.69
CA ILE A 186 4.28 -1.83 -6.45
C ILE A 186 5.78 -2.00 -6.23
N CYS A 187 6.50 -0.91 -6.09
CA CYS A 187 7.91 -0.96 -5.74
C CYS A 187 8.09 -0.86 -4.22
N LYS A 188 9.15 -1.48 -3.72
CA LYS A 188 9.55 -1.53 -2.32
C LYS A 188 11.02 -1.16 -2.16
N ALA A 189 11.33 -0.20 -1.30
CA ALA A 189 12.70 0.19 -0.96
C ALA A 189 12.94 0.09 0.55
N ARG A 190 14.14 -0.36 0.95
CA ARG A 190 14.52 -0.51 2.36
C ARG A 190 15.62 0.46 2.75
N ILE A 191 15.37 1.23 3.81
CA ILE A 191 16.33 2.10 4.49
C ILE A 191 16.57 1.58 5.91
N ARG A 192 17.80 1.71 6.40
CA ARG A 192 18.24 1.13 7.68
C ARG A 192 18.50 2.13 8.80
N THR A 193 18.49 3.43 8.49
CA THR A 193 18.76 4.46 9.49
C THR A 193 17.59 5.46 9.56
N PRO A 194 17.20 5.89 10.78
CA PRO A 194 16.15 6.89 10.93
C PRO A 194 16.49 8.21 10.23
N GLY A 195 17.76 8.64 10.29
CA GLY A 195 18.24 9.85 9.63
C GLY A 195 17.90 9.87 8.14
N GLU A 196 18.33 8.84 7.42
CA GLU A 196 18.06 8.68 5.99
C GLU A 196 16.56 8.57 5.69
N ALA A 197 15.82 7.80 6.48
CA ALA A 197 14.38 7.60 6.27
C ALA A 197 13.60 8.91 6.44
N PHE A 198 13.94 9.72 7.44
CA PHE A 198 13.30 11.02 7.63
C PHE A 198 13.66 12.02 6.53
N GLU A 199 14.87 11.99 5.97
CA GLU A 199 15.21 12.81 4.80
C GLU A 199 14.39 12.43 3.56
N VAL A 200 14.10 11.13 3.39
CA VAL A 200 13.16 10.66 2.36
C VAL A 200 11.76 11.23 2.57
N ILE A 201 11.24 11.14 3.80
CA ILE A 201 9.91 11.68 4.13
C ILE A 201 9.87 13.20 3.90
N LYS A 202 10.86 13.96 4.38
CA LYS A 202 10.93 15.41 4.16
C LYS A 202 10.93 15.75 2.68
N THR A 203 11.73 15.04 1.89
CA THR A 203 11.83 15.28 0.44
C THR A 203 10.51 14.95 -0.28
N LEU A 204 9.88 13.82 0.08
CA LEU A 204 8.58 13.40 -0.42
C LEU A 204 7.50 14.48 -0.18
N LEU A 205 7.43 14.99 1.05
CA LEU A 205 6.43 16.00 1.43
C LEU A 205 6.72 17.37 0.78
N THR A 206 7.99 17.68 0.52
CA THR A 206 8.39 18.98 -0.05
C THR A 206 8.07 19.07 -1.54
N GLN A 207 8.29 17.99 -2.30
CA GLN A 207 8.22 18.04 -3.77
C GLN A 207 6.79 18.10 -4.31
N SER A 208 5.75 18.04 -3.46
CA SER A 208 4.29 18.00 -3.78
C SER A 208 3.98 17.61 -5.24
N PRO A 209 4.45 16.45 -5.71
CA PRO A 209 4.42 16.15 -7.13
C PRO A 209 3.03 15.70 -7.50
N THR A 210 2.49 16.28 -8.58
CA THR A 210 1.32 15.74 -9.27
C THR A 210 1.61 14.30 -9.71
N ALA A 211 0.56 13.52 -9.97
CA ALA A 211 0.72 12.22 -10.63
C ALA A 211 1.63 12.35 -11.86
N ASP A 212 2.46 11.32 -12.10
CA ASP A 212 3.42 11.23 -13.21
C ASP A 212 4.71 12.07 -13.10
N ALA A 213 4.90 12.89 -12.07
CA ALA A 213 6.16 13.59 -11.87
C ALA A 213 7.26 12.64 -11.32
N GLU A 214 8.45 12.74 -11.88
CA GLU A 214 9.64 12.09 -11.32
C GLU A 214 10.11 12.82 -10.06
N ILE A 215 10.33 12.04 -9.00
CA ILE A 215 10.75 12.51 -7.68
C ILE A 215 12.15 11.95 -7.42
N ARG A 216 13.11 12.81 -7.09
CA ARG A 216 14.41 12.35 -6.62
C ARG A 216 14.38 12.25 -5.11
N LEU A 217 14.25 11.02 -4.61
CA LEU A 217 14.28 10.72 -3.18
C LEU A 217 15.72 10.40 -2.73
N PRO A 218 16.18 10.96 -1.59
CA PRO A 218 17.43 10.57 -0.96
C PRO A 218 17.52 9.06 -0.78
N CYS A 219 18.70 8.49 -0.95
CA CYS A 219 18.93 7.05 -0.81
C CYS A 219 18.33 6.16 -1.90
N PHE A 220 17.58 6.67 -2.89
CA PHE A 220 17.07 5.85 -3.99
C PHE A 220 18.04 5.94 -5.16
N GLN A 221 18.39 4.80 -5.76
CA GLN A 221 19.35 4.77 -6.88
C GLN A 221 18.79 5.49 -8.13
N GLU A 222 17.48 5.41 -8.33
CA GLU A 222 16.78 5.95 -9.50
C GLU A 222 15.67 6.92 -9.05
N SER A 223 15.23 7.79 -9.96
CA SER A 223 14.04 8.63 -9.74
C SER A 223 12.82 7.76 -9.46
N VAL A 224 11.97 8.21 -8.55
CA VAL A 224 10.71 7.55 -8.22
C VAL A 224 9.58 8.24 -8.99
N LYS A 225 8.86 7.46 -9.79
CA LYS A 225 7.62 7.90 -10.44
C LYS A 225 6.43 7.15 -9.84
N ARG A 226 5.49 7.89 -9.26
CA ARG A 226 4.29 7.34 -8.63
C ARG A 226 3.10 7.38 -9.59
N GLN A 227 2.34 6.30 -9.58
CA GLN A 227 1.16 6.10 -10.42
C GLN A 227 -0.09 5.88 -9.57
N LYS A 228 -1.26 6.00 -10.19
CA LYS A 228 -2.53 5.59 -9.57
C LYS A 228 -2.87 4.17 -9.96
N LEU A 229 -3.10 3.32 -8.96
CA LEU A 229 -3.45 1.92 -9.15
C LEU A 229 -4.73 1.77 -9.97
N SER A 230 -5.73 2.63 -9.75
CA SER A 230 -6.99 2.64 -10.51
C SER A 230 -6.82 2.76 -12.03
N LYS A 231 -5.72 3.38 -12.49
CA LYS A 231 -5.37 3.48 -13.93
C LYS A 231 -4.62 2.26 -14.46
N LEU A 232 -3.99 1.48 -13.57
CA LEU A 232 -3.12 0.36 -13.93
C LEU A 232 -3.83 -0.99 -13.86
N LEU A 233 -4.82 -1.09 -12.97
CA LEU A 233 -5.63 -2.28 -12.84
C LEU A 233 -6.28 -2.61 -14.19
N PRO A 234 -6.37 -3.92 -14.55
CA PRO A 234 -7.05 -4.32 -15.77
C PRO A 234 -8.45 -3.70 -15.84
N PRO A 235 -8.89 -3.22 -17.01
CA PRO A 235 -10.25 -2.74 -17.17
C PRO A 235 -11.23 -3.83 -16.71
N ILE A 236 -12.25 -3.39 -15.99
CA ILE A 236 -13.40 -4.23 -15.65
C ILE A 236 -13.93 -4.72 -17.00
N GLY A 237 -13.98 -6.04 -17.20
CA GLY A 237 -14.74 -6.55 -18.34
C GLY A 237 -16.16 -6.03 -18.19
N GLU A 238 -16.58 -5.10 -19.05
CA GLU A 238 -17.97 -4.66 -19.19
C GLU A 238 -18.83 -5.89 -19.46
N GLY A 239 -19.33 -6.59 -18.44
CA GLY A 239 -20.21 -7.76 -18.61
C GLY A 239 -19.82 -8.66 -19.78
N GLY A 240 -18.51 -8.88 -19.98
CA GLY A 240 -17.98 -9.31 -21.27
C GLY A 240 -17.33 -10.66 -21.10
N GLU A 241 -18.14 -11.72 -21.15
CA GLU A 241 -17.74 -13.11 -21.44
C GLU A 241 -16.41 -13.59 -20.82
N SER A 242 -16.08 -13.13 -19.62
CA SER A 242 -15.00 -13.66 -18.80
C SER A 242 -15.59 -14.16 -17.49
N GLY A 243 -16.60 -15.02 -17.64
CA GLY A 243 -16.53 -16.19 -16.81
C GLY A 243 -15.25 -16.91 -17.20
N GLY A 244 -14.34 -17.12 -16.24
CA GLY A 244 -13.07 -17.79 -16.51
C GLY A 244 -13.27 -19.08 -17.31
N VAL A 245 -12.21 -19.65 -17.89
CA VAL A 245 -12.30 -20.92 -18.66
C VAL A 245 -13.23 -21.94 -18.00
N ARG A 246 -13.18 -22.03 -16.67
CA ARG A 246 -14.08 -22.82 -15.84
C ARG A 246 -15.56 -22.47 -15.99
N GLU A 247 -15.96 -21.20 -15.83
CA GLU A 247 -17.36 -20.78 -15.94
C GLU A 247 -17.88 -20.89 -17.38
N SER A 248 -17.01 -20.69 -18.38
CA SER A 248 -17.36 -20.91 -19.79
C SER A 248 -17.60 -22.41 -20.10
N ILE A 249 -16.85 -23.30 -19.46
CA ILE A 249 -17.06 -24.75 -19.50
C ILE A 249 -18.35 -25.14 -18.77
N GLU A 250 -18.57 -24.64 -17.56
CA GLU A 250 -19.77 -24.92 -16.76
C GLU A 250 -21.05 -24.47 -17.51
N ARG A 251 -21.05 -23.27 -18.09
CA ARG A 251 -22.16 -22.75 -18.90
C ARG A 251 -22.43 -23.59 -20.15
N TYR A 252 -21.39 -24.09 -20.83
CA TYR A 252 -21.56 -25.00 -21.95
C TYR A 252 -22.29 -26.29 -21.52
N TYR A 253 -21.87 -26.89 -20.39
CA TYR A 253 -22.50 -28.10 -19.90
C TYR A 253 -23.94 -27.88 -19.41
N ASP A 254 -24.23 -26.74 -18.77
CA ASP A 254 -25.58 -26.37 -18.36
C ASP A 254 -26.53 -26.25 -19.55
N ILE A 255 -26.11 -25.53 -20.60
CA ILE A 255 -26.91 -25.37 -21.83
C ILE A 255 -27.05 -26.72 -22.55
N ALA A 256 -25.96 -27.48 -22.68
CA ALA A 256 -25.99 -28.79 -23.33
C ALA A 256 -26.90 -29.80 -22.59
N SER A 257 -27.03 -29.67 -21.27
CA SER A 257 -27.94 -30.50 -20.46
C SER A 257 -29.42 -30.24 -20.75
N MET A 258 -29.77 -29.01 -21.16
CA MET A 258 -31.14 -28.59 -21.44
C MET A 258 -31.51 -28.72 -22.91
N LEU A 259 -30.59 -28.40 -23.82
CA LEU A 259 -30.86 -28.23 -25.25
C LEU A 259 -30.09 -29.19 -26.15
N GLY A 260 -29.19 -30.00 -25.58
CA GLY A 260 -28.25 -30.84 -26.34
C GLY A 260 -26.97 -30.08 -26.73
N PRO A 261 -25.91 -30.80 -27.13
CA PRO A 261 -24.60 -30.21 -27.38
C PRO A 261 -24.59 -29.30 -28.62
N ASP A 262 -24.08 -28.08 -28.45
CA ASP A 262 -23.86 -27.11 -29.52
C ASP A 262 -22.38 -27.11 -29.95
N LEU A 263 -22.14 -27.45 -31.22
CA LEU A 263 -20.79 -27.58 -31.77
C LEU A 263 -20.04 -26.25 -31.90
N ASP A 264 -20.75 -25.15 -32.13
CA ASP A 264 -20.13 -23.84 -32.27
C ASP A 264 -19.78 -23.25 -30.91
N MET A 265 -20.63 -23.45 -29.90
CA MET A 265 -20.28 -23.14 -28.51
C MET A 265 -19.12 -23.99 -28.01
N ALA A 266 -19.12 -25.30 -28.28
CA ALA A 266 -18.01 -26.18 -27.90
C ALA A 266 -16.68 -25.72 -28.51
N ARG A 267 -16.71 -25.27 -29.77
CA ARG A 267 -15.55 -24.72 -30.47
C ARG A 267 -15.09 -23.38 -29.89
N ALA A 268 -16.03 -22.52 -29.48
CA ALA A 268 -15.72 -21.25 -28.83
C ALA A 268 -15.03 -21.48 -27.46
N VAL A 269 -15.57 -22.37 -26.64
CA VAL A 269 -15.00 -22.77 -25.34
C VAL A 269 -13.61 -23.38 -25.52
N ALA A 270 -13.44 -24.28 -26.49
CA ALA A 270 -12.14 -24.88 -26.78
C ALA A 270 -11.08 -23.84 -27.17
N ARG A 271 -11.43 -22.85 -28.00
CA ARG A 271 -10.51 -21.75 -28.38
C ARG A 271 -10.12 -20.90 -27.17
N GLN A 272 -11.05 -20.66 -26.27
CA GLN A 272 -10.79 -19.92 -25.02
C GLN A 272 -9.86 -20.70 -24.09
N VAL A 273 -10.04 -22.02 -23.96
CA VAL A 273 -9.12 -22.92 -23.24
C VAL A 273 -7.72 -22.86 -23.85
N THR A 274 -7.58 -23.01 -25.17
CA THR A 274 -6.29 -23.02 -25.86
C THR A 274 -5.52 -21.70 -25.66
N ARG A 275 -6.19 -20.56 -25.74
CA ARG A 275 -5.58 -19.23 -25.52
C ARG A 275 -5.14 -19.01 -24.08
N SER A 276 -5.70 -19.75 -23.14
CA SER A 276 -5.38 -19.66 -21.71
C SER A 276 -4.20 -20.55 -21.31
N ILE A 277 -3.68 -21.39 -22.23
CA ILE A 277 -2.49 -22.24 -22.01
C ILE A 277 -1.26 -21.54 -22.61
N PRO A 278 -0.27 -21.12 -21.78
CA PRO A 278 0.86 -20.28 -22.23
C PRO A 278 1.73 -20.88 -23.36
N THR A 279 1.78 -22.20 -23.48
CA THR A 279 2.55 -22.92 -24.51
C THR A 279 1.84 -23.03 -25.85
N LEU A 280 0.53 -22.77 -25.93
CA LEU A 280 -0.29 -22.94 -27.14
C LEU A 280 -0.75 -21.61 -27.77
N SER A 281 -0.57 -20.48 -27.07
CA SER A 281 -0.92 -19.15 -27.57
C SER A 281 -0.12 -18.72 -28.80
N TYR A 282 1.02 -19.36 -29.08
CA TYR A 282 1.86 -19.10 -30.26
C TYR A 282 1.34 -19.74 -31.57
N PHE A 283 0.30 -20.59 -31.51
CA PHE A 283 -0.19 -21.37 -32.65
C PHE A 283 -1.69 -21.20 -32.94
N SER A 284 -2.36 -20.20 -32.36
CA SER A 284 -3.81 -19.96 -32.49
C SER A 284 -4.18 -18.61 -33.11
#